data_AF-A0A9J6PGD4-F1
#
_entry.id   AF-A0A9J6PGD4-F1
#
_cell.length_a   1.000
_cell.length_b   1.000
_cell.length_c   1.000
_cell.angle_alpha   90.00
_cell.angle_beta   90.00
_cell.angle_gamma   90.00
#
_symmetry.space_group_name_H-M   'P 1'
#
loop_
_entity.id
_entity.type
_entity.pdbx_description
1 polymer ?
#
loop_
_entity_poly.entity_id
_entity_poly.type
_entity_poly.pdbx_seq_one_letter_code
_entity_poly.pdbx_strand_id
1 'polypeptide(L)'
;MKNLVPGLFILLLLAGCVSSVGQNFDDAKLSQIRKGQSTKSDLIALFGQPATDTPYPEGNAILVWNWSQARAMNTTSGKTLTIKLDNGRVESYSVSKTSME
;
A
#
# COMPACT_ATOMS: atom_id res chain seq x y z
N MET A 1 -8.30 -4.30 -59.87
CA MET A 1 -9.16 -4.97 -58.87
C MET A 1 -8.26 -5.25 -57.67
N LYS A 2 -8.07 -4.32 -56.71
CA LYS A 2 -8.96 -3.98 -55.58
C LYS A 2 -9.33 -5.21 -54.73
N ASN A 3 -8.34 -5.78 -54.05
CA ASN A 3 -8.55 -6.83 -53.05
C ASN A 3 -8.11 -6.27 -51.69
N LEU A 4 -9.07 -5.62 -51.05
CA LEU A 4 -9.10 -5.33 -49.62
C LEU A 4 -9.15 -6.66 -48.86
N VAL A 5 -8.25 -6.89 -47.90
CA VAL A 5 -8.61 -7.55 -46.63
C VAL A 5 -7.91 -6.77 -45.51
N PRO A 6 -8.61 -5.76 -44.94
CA PRO A 6 -8.16 -5.03 -43.76
C PRO A 6 -8.46 -5.90 -42.54
N GLY A 7 -7.50 -6.10 -41.64
CA GLY A 7 -7.81 -6.92 -40.47
C GLY A 7 -6.70 -7.22 -39.48
N LEU A 8 -5.56 -6.51 -39.51
CA LEU A 8 -4.55 -6.62 -38.45
C LEU A 8 -4.96 -5.86 -37.16
N PHE A 9 -6.23 -5.44 -37.04
CA PHE A 9 -6.67 -4.45 -36.05
C PHE A 9 -7.40 -5.02 -34.83
N ILE A 10 -7.17 -6.28 -34.45
CA ILE A 10 -7.97 -6.95 -33.39
C ILE A 10 -7.18 -7.48 -32.19
N LEU A 11 -5.88 -7.15 -32.05
CA LEU A 11 -5.07 -7.72 -30.95
C LEU A 11 -4.81 -6.81 -29.74
N LEU A 12 -5.53 -5.70 -29.54
CA LEU A 12 -5.13 -4.70 -28.52
C LEU A 12 -6.08 -4.40 -27.35
N LEU A 13 -7.18 -5.13 -27.14
CA LEU A 13 -8.25 -4.62 -26.23
C LEU A 13 -8.63 -5.48 -25.01
N LEU A 14 -7.77 -6.36 -24.51
CA LEU A 14 -8.01 -7.05 -23.22
C LEU A 14 -6.92 -6.82 -22.15
N ALA A 15 -6.22 -5.69 -22.19
CA ALA A 15 -5.49 -5.24 -21.00
C ALA A 15 -6.50 -4.73 -19.97
N GLY A 16 -7.04 -5.62 -19.15
CA GLY A 16 -7.85 -5.23 -17.99
C GLY A 16 -7.06 -4.27 -17.12
N CYS A 17 -7.51 -3.02 -17.01
CA CYS A 17 -6.81 -2.01 -16.21
C CYS A 17 -6.79 -2.45 -14.74
N VAL A 18 -5.58 -2.55 -14.19
CA VAL A 18 -5.34 -2.68 -12.76
C VAL A 18 -4.87 -1.33 -12.27
N SER A 19 -5.63 -0.71 -11.38
CA SER A 19 -5.26 0.55 -10.74
C SER A 19 -4.84 0.25 -9.31
N SER A 20 -3.67 0.72 -8.88
CA SER A 20 -3.20 0.58 -7.50
C SER A 20 -2.80 1.92 -6.90
N VAL A 21 -3.07 2.08 -5.61
CA VAL A 21 -2.67 3.24 -4.81
C VAL A 21 -1.69 2.77 -3.74
N GLY A 22 -0.61 3.53 -3.55
CA GLY A 22 0.43 3.22 -2.56
C GLY A 22 1.25 1.96 -2.88
N GLN A 23 2.16 1.62 -1.97
CA GLN A 23 2.99 0.43 -2.09
C GLN A 23 2.42 -0.71 -1.24
N ASN A 24 2.25 -1.88 -1.84
CA ASN A 24 1.86 -3.06 -1.08
C ASN A 24 3.00 -3.42 -0.14
N PHE A 25 2.72 -3.48 1.16
CA PHE A 25 3.70 -3.91 2.15
C PHE A 25 3.52 -5.40 2.46
N ASP A 26 4.64 -6.05 2.73
CA ASP A 26 4.69 -7.45 3.14
C ASP A 26 4.38 -7.57 4.63
N ASP A 27 3.28 -8.26 4.93
CA ASP A 27 2.81 -8.51 6.28
C ASP A 27 3.83 -9.30 7.12
N ALA A 28 4.71 -10.10 6.49
CA ALA A 28 5.76 -10.84 7.20
C ALA A 28 6.74 -9.90 7.91
N LYS A 29 6.93 -8.67 7.37
CA LYS A 29 7.79 -7.64 7.98
C LYS A 29 7.19 -7.02 9.24
N LEU A 30 5.90 -7.17 9.51
CA LEU A 30 5.27 -6.69 10.74
C LEU A 30 5.91 -7.32 11.98
N SER A 31 6.36 -8.57 11.88
CA SER A 31 7.07 -9.29 12.95
C SER A 31 8.42 -8.64 13.33
N GLN A 32 8.98 -7.79 12.47
CA GLN A 32 10.23 -7.09 12.72
C GLN A 32 10.03 -5.78 13.49
N ILE A 33 8.78 -5.33 13.66
CA ILE A 33 8.45 -4.16 14.49
C ILE A 33 8.62 -4.52 15.96
N ARG A 34 9.58 -3.88 16.62
CA ARG A 34 9.86 -4.05 18.04
C ARG A 34 9.31 -2.87 18.83
N LYS A 35 8.28 -3.12 19.64
CA LYS A 35 7.70 -2.11 20.55
C LYS A 35 8.77 -1.55 21.49
N GLY A 36 8.75 -0.25 21.70
CA GLY A 36 9.72 0.50 22.51
C GLY A 36 11.13 0.58 21.93
N GLN A 37 11.39 0.03 20.73
CA GLN A 37 12.72 -0.01 20.12
C GLN A 37 12.73 0.56 18.72
N SER A 38 11.87 0.05 17.82
CA SER A 38 11.79 0.48 16.43
C SER A 38 11.47 1.97 16.33
N THR A 39 12.20 2.64 15.46
CA THR A 39 12.09 4.07 15.16
C THR A 39 11.40 4.28 13.82
N LYS A 40 11.03 5.53 13.51
CA LYS A 40 10.52 5.89 12.17
C LYS A 40 11.46 5.47 11.04
N SER A 41 12.77 5.58 11.22
CA SER A 41 13.76 5.17 10.22
C SER A 41 13.70 3.66 9.95
N ASP A 42 13.56 2.85 11.01
CA ASP A 42 13.41 1.40 10.87
C ASP A 42 12.12 1.04 10.12
N LEU A 43 11.03 1.75 10.42
CA LEU A 43 9.74 1.55 9.75
C LEU A 43 9.81 1.92 8.26
N ILE A 44 10.51 3.00 7.91
CA ILE A 44 10.73 3.40 6.52
C ILE A 44 11.58 2.34 5.79
N ALA A 45 12.58 1.78 6.43
CA ALA A 45 13.39 0.70 5.84
C ALA A 45 12.55 -0.57 5.58
N LEU A 46 11.57 -0.86 6.43
CA LEU A 46 10.70 -2.03 6.29
C LEU A 46 9.59 -1.83 5.25
N PHE A 47 8.89 -0.70 5.33
CA PHE A 47 7.60 -0.47 4.66
C PHE A 47 7.62 0.64 3.61
N GLY A 48 8.74 1.34 3.45
CA GLY A 48 8.84 2.54 2.60
C GLY A 48 8.27 3.78 3.29
N GLN A 49 8.12 4.87 2.52
CA GLN A 49 7.57 6.12 3.05
C GLN A 49 6.10 5.96 3.43
N PRO A 50 5.65 6.45 4.60
CA PRO A 50 4.24 6.47 4.94
C PRO A 50 3.49 7.44 4.03
N ALA A 51 2.22 7.12 3.78
CA ALA A 51 1.29 8.03 3.11
C ALA A 51 0.88 9.20 4.01
N THR A 52 0.92 9.02 5.32
CA THR A 52 0.65 10.09 6.30
C THR A 52 1.64 10.01 7.44
N ASP A 53 2.14 11.18 7.82
CA ASP A 53 3.08 11.37 8.93
C ASP A 53 2.62 12.59 9.72
N THR A 54 1.89 12.33 10.80
CA THR A 54 1.31 13.35 11.65
C THR A 54 2.15 13.49 12.92
N PRO A 55 3.05 14.48 12.99
CA PRO A 55 3.83 14.73 14.19
C PRO A 55 2.93 15.30 15.31
N TYR A 56 3.25 14.93 16.54
CA TYR A 56 2.68 15.42 17.79
C TYR A 56 3.82 15.90 18.71
N PRO A 57 3.53 16.65 19.79
CA PRO A 57 4.55 17.08 20.75
C PRO A 57 5.36 15.92 21.32
N GLU A 58 6.56 16.23 21.81
CA GLU A 58 7.41 15.28 22.56
C GLU A 58 7.84 14.04 21.76
N GLY A 59 8.02 14.19 20.44
CA GLY A 59 8.48 13.10 19.57
C GLY A 59 7.41 12.05 19.25
N ASN A 60 6.16 12.31 19.64
CA ASN A 60 5.03 11.47 19.29
C ASN A 60 4.68 11.64 17.81
N ALA A 61 4.19 10.58 17.16
CA ALA A 61 3.75 10.66 15.78
C ALA A 61 2.74 9.56 15.46
N ILE A 62 1.87 9.82 14.48
CA ILE A 62 1.05 8.78 13.84
C ILE A 62 1.51 8.65 12.40
N LEU A 63 1.93 7.44 12.03
CA LEU A 63 2.36 7.08 10.69
C LEU A 63 1.33 6.14 10.07
N VAL A 64 0.94 6.39 8.82
CA VAL A 64 -0.04 5.57 8.10
C VAL A 64 0.49 5.18 6.74
N TRP A 65 0.41 3.88 6.42
CA TRP A 65 0.60 3.34 5.07
C TRP A 65 -0.72 2.79 4.57
N ASN A 66 -1.05 3.12 3.33
CA ASN A 66 -2.27 2.68 2.68
C ASN A 66 -1.90 2.09 1.33
N TRP A 67 -2.41 0.89 1.09
CA TRP A 67 -2.34 0.23 -0.20
C TRP A 67 -3.74 -0.17 -0.63
N SER A 68 -4.07 0.07 -1.90
CA SER A 68 -5.27 -0.51 -2.50
C SER A 68 -5.02 -0.91 -3.94
N GLN A 69 -5.78 -1.90 -4.40
CA GLN A 69 -5.76 -2.35 -5.77
C GLN A 69 -7.19 -2.63 -6.23
N ALA A 70 -7.59 -1.92 -7.28
CA ALA A 70 -8.84 -2.14 -7.99
C ALA A 70 -8.52 -2.86 -9.31
N ARG A 71 -9.35 -3.86 -9.64
CA ARG A 71 -9.30 -4.56 -10.93
C ARG A 71 -10.59 -4.29 -11.67
N ALA A 72 -10.51 -3.91 -12.96
CA ALA A 72 -11.65 -3.51 -13.78
C ALA A 72 -12.83 -4.52 -13.84
N MET A 73 -12.60 -5.80 -13.50
CA MET A 73 -13.62 -6.86 -13.50
C MET A 73 -13.66 -7.67 -12.19
N ASN A 74 -13.03 -7.21 -11.10
CA ASN A 74 -12.92 -8.01 -9.87
C ASN A 74 -12.87 -7.17 -8.58
N THR A 75 -12.78 -7.85 -7.45
CA THR A 75 -12.64 -7.35 -6.08
C THR A 75 -11.65 -6.20 -5.92
N THR A 76 -12.06 -5.18 -5.15
CA THR A 76 -11.14 -4.18 -4.61
C THR A 76 -10.51 -4.70 -3.33
N SER A 77 -9.19 -4.75 -3.28
CA SER A 77 -8.44 -5.11 -2.08
C SER A 77 -7.74 -3.88 -1.50
N GLY A 78 -7.72 -3.77 -0.18
CA GLY A 78 -7.05 -2.70 0.54
C GLY A 78 -6.32 -3.20 1.77
N LYS A 79 -5.24 -2.50 2.14
CA LYS A 79 -4.53 -2.66 3.41
C LYS A 79 -4.17 -1.30 3.99
N THR A 80 -4.34 -1.15 5.29
CA THR A 80 -3.87 0.02 6.04
C THR A 80 -3.03 -0.44 7.23
N LEU A 81 -1.84 0.12 7.37
CA LEU A 81 -0.98 -0.02 8.55
C LEU A 81 -0.92 1.33 9.25
N THR A 82 -1.35 1.37 10.51
CA THR A 82 -1.24 2.54 11.37
C THR A 82 -0.24 2.25 12.49
N ILE A 83 0.71 3.14 12.70
CA ILE A 83 1.71 3.04 13.76
C ILE A 83 1.69 4.30 14.59
N LYS A 84 1.62 4.15 15.92
CA LYS A 84 1.79 5.23 16.88
C LYS A 84 3.20 5.18 17.45
N LEU A 85 3.89 6.31 17.38
CA LEU A 85 5.16 6.54 18.04
C LEU A 85 4.93 7.28 19.36
N ASP A 86 5.64 6.83 20.38
CA ASP A 86 5.84 7.52 21.66
C ASP A 86 7.32 7.87 21.80
N ASN A 87 7.64 9.15 21.97
CA ASN A 87 9.01 9.66 22.07
C ASN A 87 9.96 9.08 20.99
N GLY A 88 9.50 9.08 19.73
CA GLY A 88 10.24 8.60 18.56
C GLY A 88 10.32 7.08 18.37
N ARG A 89 9.69 6.28 19.24
CA ARG A 89 9.72 4.81 19.19
C ARG A 89 8.32 4.22 19.09
N VAL A 90 8.20 3.02 18.51
CA VAL A 90 6.91 2.35 18.34
C VAL A 90 6.27 2.03 19.69
N GLU A 91 5.10 2.59 19.95
CA GLU A 91 4.26 2.26 21.09
C GLU A 91 3.26 1.16 20.70
N SER A 92 2.55 1.35 19.58
CA SER A 92 1.53 0.44 19.09
C SER A 92 1.40 0.48 17.57
N TYR A 93 0.82 -0.57 16.99
CA TYR A 93 0.45 -0.62 15.59
C TYR A 93 -0.83 -1.43 15.39
N SER A 94 -1.53 -1.15 14.30
CA SER A 94 -2.68 -1.92 13.84
C SER A 94 -2.65 -2.10 12.32
N VAL A 95 -3.20 -3.22 11.86
CA VAL A 95 -3.36 -3.51 10.43
C VAL A 95 -4.81 -3.82 10.15
N SER A 96 -5.40 -3.15 9.18
CA SER A 96 -6.71 -3.48 8.63
C SER A 96 -6.57 -3.90 7.18
N LYS A 97 -7.39 -4.87 6.78
CA LYS A 97 -7.46 -5.35 5.40
C LYS A 97 -8.92 -5.31 4.97
N THR A 98 -9.16 -4.91 3.74
CA THR A 98 -10.48 -4.92 3.13
C THR A 98 -10.43 -5.71 1.83
N SER A 99 -11.47 -6.49 1.59
CA SER A 99 -11.71 -7.19 0.33
C SER A 99 -13.19 -7.02 0.04
N MET A 100 -13.52 -6.35 -1.06
CA MET A 100 -14.90 -6.16 -1.51
C MET A 100 -15.17 -7.18 -2.62
N GLU A 101 -15.78 -8.31 -2.28
CA GLU A 101 -16.29 -9.31 -3.24
C GLU A 101 -17.63 -8.89 -3.84
#